data_AF-A0A2U8X1V5-F1
#
_entry.id   AF-A0A2U8X1V5-F1
#
_cell.length_a   1.000
_cell.length_b   1.000
_cell.length_c   1.000
_cell.angle_alpha   90.00
_cell.angle_beta   90.00
_cell.angle_gamma   90.00
#
_symmetry.space_group_name_H-M   'P 1'
#
loop_
_entity.id
_entity.type
_entity.pdbx_description
1 polymer ?
#
loop_
_entity_poly.entity_id
_entity_poly.type
_entity_poly.pdbx_seq_one_letter_code
_entity_poly.pdbx_strand_id
1 'polypeptide(L)'
;MTPTAYPLQWPDHIPRATRREAGKFKATLAAALGNVEASLKLFGTDSGRAVSGIVLSSNVTLGQSRPTDPGVAVWFAWDGEQRCIPVDRYLTPAANLQAIHHVLEARRVELRHGTLALVRASMRGFQALPAPGATPWWQVLQAAETATAAEIEAAFRRLARERHPDAGGSHDMMADLNRARAEGLAAAEARR
;
A
#
# COMPACT_ATOMS: atom_id res chain seq x y z
N MET A 1 -7.78 -0.42 3.35
CA MET A 1 -7.76 1.01 3.72
C MET A 1 -7.57 1.80 2.45
N THR A 2 -8.44 2.78 2.23
CA THR A 2 -8.28 3.72 1.12
C THR A 2 -7.24 4.74 1.53
N PRO A 3 -6.08 4.84 0.85
CA PRO A 3 -5.06 5.81 1.19
C PRO A 3 -5.61 7.23 1.04
N THR A 4 -5.24 8.11 1.96
CA THR A 4 -5.57 9.54 1.91
C THR A 4 -4.39 10.35 1.38
N ALA A 5 -4.66 11.53 0.81
CA ALA A 5 -3.61 12.42 0.31
C ALA A 5 -2.78 13.07 1.43
N TYR A 6 -3.36 13.20 2.62
CA TYR A 6 -2.74 13.74 3.83
C TYR A 6 -3.37 13.11 5.08
N PRO A 7 -2.61 12.88 6.17
CA PRO A 7 -1.14 12.91 6.23
C PRO A 7 -0.52 11.80 5.37
N LEU A 8 0.82 11.79 5.23
CA LEU A 8 1.54 10.78 4.46
C LEU A 8 1.18 9.35 4.92
N GLN A 9 0.62 8.56 4.00
CA GLN A 9 0.31 7.15 4.13
C GLN A 9 1.43 6.32 3.48
N TRP A 10 2.26 5.69 4.29
CA TRP A 10 3.40 4.88 3.86
C TRP A 10 3.06 3.38 3.94
N PRO A 11 3.46 2.52 2.99
CA PRO A 11 3.17 1.09 3.07
C PRO A 11 4.02 0.40 4.15
N ASP A 12 3.37 -0.40 5.00
CA ASP A 12 3.96 -0.99 6.21
C ASP A 12 5.21 -1.84 5.97
N HIS A 13 5.28 -2.52 4.83
CA HIS A 13 6.36 -3.46 4.51
C HIS A 13 7.59 -2.79 3.87
N ILE A 14 7.55 -1.48 3.59
CA ILE A 14 8.68 -0.76 3.02
C ILE A 14 9.31 0.13 4.11
N PRO A 15 10.59 -0.06 4.46
CA PRO A 15 11.23 0.77 5.47
C PRO A 15 11.41 2.22 4.98
N ARG A 16 11.30 3.17 5.92
CA ARG A 16 11.64 4.60 5.68
C ARG A 16 13.15 4.77 5.48
N ALA A 17 13.55 5.77 4.69
CA ALA A 17 14.97 6.11 4.55
C ALA A 17 15.56 6.63 5.87
N THR A 18 16.67 6.05 6.30
CA THR A 18 17.41 6.48 7.52
C THR A 18 18.22 7.75 7.31
N ARG A 19 18.63 8.03 6.06
CA ARG A 19 19.34 9.24 5.65
C ARG A 19 18.76 9.75 4.34
N ARG A 20 18.66 11.08 4.22
CA ARG A 20 18.15 11.75 3.03
C ARG A 20 19.26 12.53 2.33
N GLU A 21 19.23 12.56 1.02
CA GLU A 21 20.20 13.28 0.20
C GLU A 21 19.57 14.41 -0.62
N ALA A 22 20.38 15.37 -1.05
CA ALA A 22 19.92 16.39 -1.99
C ALA A 22 19.63 15.76 -3.36
N GLY A 23 18.41 15.94 -3.86
CA GLY A 23 18.07 15.52 -5.22
C GLY A 23 18.77 16.39 -6.26
N LYS A 24 19.36 15.77 -7.28
CA LYS A 24 19.99 16.47 -8.42
C LYS A 24 19.00 16.78 -9.54
N PHE A 25 17.72 16.48 -9.33
CA PHE A 25 16.67 16.69 -10.32
C PHE A 25 16.37 18.17 -10.51
N LYS A 26 16.25 18.59 -11.77
CA LYS A 26 15.84 19.95 -12.14
C LYS A 26 14.34 20.01 -12.40
N ALA A 27 13.54 19.80 -11.37
CA ALA A 27 12.08 19.83 -11.44
C ALA A 27 11.45 20.63 -10.30
N THR A 28 10.48 21.48 -10.62
CA THR A 28 9.61 22.10 -9.62
C THR A 28 8.61 21.06 -9.08
N LEU A 29 7.96 21.34 -7.95
CA LEU A 29 6.93 20.45 -7.41
C LEU A 29 5.81 20.19 -8.43
N ALA A 30 5.31 21.24 -9.08
CA ALA A 30 4.27 21.15 -10.11
C ALA A 30 4.71 20.32 -11.32
N ALA A 31 5.95 20.51 -11.80
CA ALA A 31 6.49 19.72 -12.91
C ALA A 31 6.64 18.24 -12.53
N ALA A 32 7.13 17.96 -11.32
CA ALA A 32 7.28 16.59 -10.83
C ALA A 32 5.92 15.87 -10.66
N LEU A 33 4.88 16.58 -10.22
CA LEU A 33 3.51 16.07 -10.17
C LEU A 33 3.01 15.70 -11.58
N GLY A 34 3.10 16.62 -12.53
CA GLY A 34 2.69 16.37 -13.91
C GLY A 34 3.45 15.21 -14.57
N ASN A 35 4.74 15.05 -14.26
CA ASN A 35 5.55 13.93 -14.72
C ASN A 35 5.04 12.58 -14.18
N VAL A 36 4.66 12.51 -12.90
CA VAL A 36 4.10 11.28 -12.31
C VAL A 36 2.74 10.94 -12.92
N GLU A 37 1.84 11.93 -13.05
CA GLU A 37 0.52 11.73 -13.67
C GLU A 37 0.63 11.24 -15.11
N ALA A 38 1.51 11.86 -15.91
CA ALA A 38 1.78 11.44 -17.28
C ALA A 38 2.33 10.02 -17.34
N SER A 39 3.31 9.67 -16.48
CA SER A 39 3.88 8.33 -16.44
C SER A 39 2.88 7.26 -16.00
N LEU A 40 2.00 7.53 -15.04
CA LEU A 40 0.93 6.60 -14.64
C LEU A 40 -0.04 6.34 -15.79
N LYS A 41 -0.47 7.41 -16.49
CA LYS A 41 -1.34 7.28 -17.66
C LYS A 41 -0.69 6.42 -18.74
N LEU A 42 0.56 6.72 -19.09
CA LEU A 42 1.29 6.00 -20.13
C LEU A 42 1.63 4.55 -19.70
N PHE A 43 1.87 4.31 -18.42
CA PHE A 43 2.03 2.95 -17.88
C PHE A 43 0.75 2.11 -18.04
N GLY A 44 -0.42 2.69 -17.82
CA GLY A 44 -1.70 2.03 -18.10
C GLY A 44 -1.85 1.67 -19.59
N THR A 45 -1.50 2.61 -20.48
CA THR A 45 -1.49 2.37 -21.93
C THR A 45 -0.52 1.26 -22.32
N ASP A 46 0.74 1.34 -21.87
CA ASP A 46 1.81 0.40 -22.22
C ASP A 46 1.50 -1.02 -21.68
N SER A 47 0.75 -1.15 -20.57
CA SER A 47 0.39 -2.45 -19.98
C SER A 47 -0.94 -3.02 -20.51
N GLY A 48 -1.76 -2.25 -21.22
CA GLY A 48 -3.11 -2.66 -21.61
C GLY A 48 -4.02 -2.92 -20.41
N ARG A 49 -3.80 -2.21 -19.29
CA ARG A 49 -4.55 -2.34 -18.03
C ARG A 49 -4.89 -0.96 -17.49
N ALA A 50 -6.09 -0.81 -16.95
CA ALA A 50 -6.50 0.45 -16.33
C ALA A 50 -5.67 0.73 -15.07
N VAL A 51 -5.20 1.97 -14.96
CA VAL A 51 -4.70 2.56 -13.72
C VAL A 51 -5.81 3.43 -13.16
N SER A 52 -6.18 3.23 -11.89
CA SER A 52 -7.28 3.96 -11.24
C SER A 52 -7.00 4.20 -9.77
N GLY A 53 -7.86 4.99 -9.09
CA GLY A 53 -7.73 5.24 -7.65
C GLY A 53 -6.39 5.86 -7.26
N ILE A 54 -5.85 6.75 -8.10
CA ILE A 54 -4.55 7.38 -7.87
C ILE A 54 -4.66 8.32 -6.66
N VAL A 55 -3.79 8.12 -5.66
CA VAL A 55 -3.65 8.99 -4.48
C VAL A 55 -2.17 9.31 -4.29
N LEU A 56 -1.83 10.60 -4.33
CA LEU A 56 -0.51 11.10 -4.01
C LEU A 56 -0.51 11.52 -2.55
N SER A 57 0.02 10.66 -1.68
CA SER A 57 0.05 10.87 -0.25
C SER A 57 1.35 11.53 0.21
N SER A 58 1.26 12.63 0.98
CA SER A 58 2.41 13.36 1.50
C SER A 58 2.04 14.23 2.71
N ASN A 59 3.05 14.84 3.35
CA ASN A 59 2.84 15.86 4.39
C ASN A 59 2.84 17.30 3.84
N VAL A 60 2.72 17.47 2.53
CA VAL A 60 2.61 18.80 1.90
C VAL A 60 1.21 19.37 2.13
N THR A 61 1.13 20.66 2.47
CA THR A 61 -0.13 21.40 2.62
C THR A 61 -0.08 22.74 1.89
N LEU A 62 -1.21 23.45 1.80
CA LEU A 62 -1.30 24.77 1.14
C LEU A 62 -0.37 25.83 1.76
N GLY A 63 0.04 25.69 3.02
CA GLY A 63 1.00 26.58 3.69
C GLY A 63 2.41 26.00 3.83
N GLN A 64 2.61 24.71 3.53
CA GLN A 64 3.88 24.02 3.78
C GLN A 64 4.21 23.07 2.62
N SER A 65 4.93 23.59 1.63
CA SER A 65 5.42 22.81 0.49
C SER A 65 6.72 22.03 0.75
N ARG A 66 7.37 22.28 1.90
CA ARG A 66 8.62 21.64 2.34
C ARG A 66 8.50 21.16 3.80
N PRO A 67 7.68 20.13 4.07
CA PRO A 67 7.55 19.56 5.41
C PRO A 67 8.86 18.89 5.88
N THR A 68 8.98 18.70 7.20
CA THR A 68 10.12 18.00 7.83
C THR A 68 10.27 16.55 7.35
N ASP A 69 9.14 15.87 7.14
CA ASP A 69 9.10 14.60 6.42
C ASP A 69 8.70 14.85 4.96
N PRO A 70 9.65 14.87 4.01
CA PRO A 70 9.41 15.14 2.61
C PRO A 70 8.95 13.91 1.81
N GLY A 71 8.69 12.78 2.47
CA GLY A 71 8.29 11.54 1.81
C GLY A 71 7.01 11.69 0.99
N VAL A 72 6.96 10.94 -0.11
CA VAL A 72 5.79 10.86 -0.99
C VAL A 72 5.50 9.40 -1.28
N ALA A 73 4.22 9.01 -1.19
CA ALA A 73 3.74 7.69 -1.56
C ALA A 73 2.64 7.80 -2.62
N VAL A 74 2.88 7.21 -3.78
CA VAL A 74 1.91 7.20 -4.89
C VAL A 74 1.20 5.86 -4.90
N TRP A 75 -0.06 5.88 -4.46
CA TRP A 75 -0.95 4.74 -4.43
C TRP A 75 -1.83 4.72 -5.67
N PHE A 76 -2.09 3.54 -6.24
CA PHE A 76 -3.00 3.35 -7.37
C PHE A 76 -3.41 1.88 -7.50
N ALA A 77 -4.56 1.62 -8.10
CA ALA A 77 -4.99 0.27 -8.48
C ALA A 77 -4.54 -0.05 -9.91
N TRP A 78 -3.97 -1.23 -10.10
CA TRP A 78 -3.56 -1.76 -11.41
C TRP A 78 -3.63 -3.28 -11.41
N ASP A 79 -4.25 -3.85 -12.45
CA ASP A 79 -4.38 -5.30 -12.63
C ASP A 79 -5.07 -6.02 -11.46
N GLY A 80 -6.10 -5.39 -10.90
CA GLY A 80 -6.89 -5.93 -9.78
C GLY A 80 -6.24 -5.78 -8.40
N GLU A 81 -5.01 -5.27 -8.33
CA GLU A 81 -4.26 -5.12 -7.09
C GLU A 81 -3.96 -3.64 -6.79
N GLN A 82 -3.93 -3.31 -5.50
CA GLN A 82 -3.45 -2.00 -5.04
C GLN A 82 -1.92 -1.99 -5.03
N ARG A 83 -1.34 -0.97 -5.64
CA ARG A 83 0.10 -0.71 -5.72
C ARG A 83 0.45 0.58 -5.01
N CYS A 84 1.66 0.65 -4.47
CA CYS A 84 2.25 1.86 -3.91
C CYS A 84 3.71 1.99 -4.34
N ILE A 85 4.10 3.15 -4.86
CA ILE A 85 5.51 3.51 -5.06
C ILE A 85 5.87 4.61 -4.06
N PRO A 86 6.47 4.27 -2.90
CA PRO A 86 6.88 5.24 -1.90
C PRO A 86 8.35 5.63 -2.08
N VAL A 87 8.64 6.93 -1.94
CA VAL A 87 10.02 7.45 -1.96
C VAL A 87 10.17 8.57 -0.94
N ASP A 88 11.17 8.43 -0.06
CA ASP A 88 11.57 9.45 0.91
C ASP A 88 13.10 9.63 0.99
N ARG A 89 13.80 9.18 -0.06
CA ARG A 89 15.26 9.24 -0.21
C ARG A 89 15.79 10.67 -0.29
N TYR A 90 15.00 11.61 -0.81
CA TYR A 90 15.44 12.97 -1.08
C TYR A 90 14.86 13.99 -0.09
N LEU A 91 15.60 15.09 0.08
CA LEU A 91 15.26 16.19 1.00
C LEU A 91 14.00 16.98 0.61
N THR A 92 13.46 16.83 -0.59
CA THR A 92 12.29 17.60 -1.05
C THR A 92 11.21 16.70 -1.64
N PRO A 93 9.92 17.03 -1.46
CA PRO A 93 8.82 16.30 -2.10
C PRO A 93 8.94 16.27 -3.62
N ALA A 94 9.39 17.37 -4.25
CA ALA A 94 9.60 17.43 -5.69
C ALA A 94 10.66 16.42 -6.18
N ALA A 95 11.75 16.26 -5.46
CA ALA A 95 12.77 15.27 -5.80
C ALA A 95 12.27 13.83 -5.61
N ASN A 96 11.50 13.58 -4.55
CA ASN A 96 10.88 12.26 -4.32
C ASN A 96 9.86 11.92 -5.42
N LEU A 97 9.01 12.86 -5.84
CA LEU A 97 8.10 12.70 -6.98
C LEU A 97 8.85 12.43 -8.28
N GLN A 98 9.92 13.17 -8.56
CA GLN A 98 10.71 12.95 -9.77
C GLN A 98 11.36 11.56 -9.78
N ALA A 99 11.80 11.07 -8.62
CA ALA A 99 12.30 9.71 -8.51
C ALA A 99 11.19 8.67 -8.77
N ILE A 100 9.97 8.88 -8.26
CA ILE A 100 8.81 8.02 -8.55
C ILE A 100 8.51 8.01 -10.06
N HIS A 101 8.54 9.17 -10.72
CA HIS A 101 8.42 9.25 -12.17
C HIS A 101 9.47 8.38 -12.88
N HIS A 102 10.74 8.44 -12.48
CA HIS A 102 11.78 7.60 -13.07
C HIS A 102 11.57 6.09 -12.84
N VAL A 103 11.04 5.69 -11.68
CA VAL A 103 10.64 4.30 -11.43
C VAL A 103 9.55 3.86 -12.40
N LEU A 104 8.52 4.70 -12.62
CA LEU A 104 7.45 4.41 -13.57
C LEU A 104 7.98 4.33 -15.01
N GLU A 105 8.84 5.26 -15.43
CA GLU A 105 9.45 5.23 -16.76
C GLU A 105 10.28 3.96 -16.99
N ALA A 106 11.04 3.50 -15.98
CA ALA A 106 11.76 2.25 -16.06
C ALA A 106 10.81 1.05 -16.24
N ARG A 107 9.69 1.02 -15.51
CA ARG A 107 8.65 -0.02 -15.66
C ARG A 107 7.98 0.02 -17.03
N ARG A 108 7.81 1.21 -17.61
CA ARG A 108 7.31 1.36 -18.98
C ARG A 108 8.31 0.84 -20.02
N VAL A 109 9.61 1.04 -19.82
CA VAL A 109 10.64 0.43 -20.65
C VAL A 109 10.57 -1.10 -20.56
N GLU A 110 10.42 -1.65 -19.35
CA GLU A 110 10.22 -3.10 -19.15
C GLU A 110 8.95 -3.60 -19.86
N LEU A 111 7.84 -2.86 -19.87
CA LEU A 111 6.62 -3.25 -20.59
C LEU A 111 6.80 -3.28 -22.11
N ARG A 112 7.55 -2.32 -22.67
CA ARG A 112 7.75 -2.23 -24.13
C ARG A 112 8.69 -3.29 -24.68
N HIS A 113 9.65 -3.75 -23.88
CA HIS A 113 10.69 -4.68 -24.33
C HIS A 113 10.64 -6.05 -23.66
N GLY A 114 9.89 -6.19 -22.57
CA GLY A 114 9.68 -7.42 -21.83
C GLY A 114 8.26 -7.96 -21.97
N THR A 115 7.84 -8.76 -21.00
CA THR A 115 6.47 -9.29 -20.94
C THR A 115 5.70 -8.68 -19.79
N LEU A 116 4.37 -8.63 -19.91
CA LEU A 116 3.50 -8.21 -18.81
C LEU A 116 3.73 -9.06 -17.53
N ALA A 117 4.05 -10.35 -17.69
CA ALA A 117 4.37 -11.24 -16.58
C ALA A 117 5.64 -10.81 -15.81
N LEU A 118 6.67 -10.33 -16.51
CA LEU A 118 7.89 -9.81 -15.90
C LEU A 118 7.59 -8.57 -15.05
N VAL A 119 6.80 -7.65 -15.58
CA VAL A 119 6.45 -6.40 -14.88
C VAL A 119 5.53 -6.67 -13.69
N ARG A 120 4.59 -7.61 -13.81
CA ARG A 120 3.81 -8.10 -12.66
C ARG A 120 4.71 -8.59 -11.54
N ALA A 121 5.70 -9.43 -11.87
CA ALA A 121 6.64 -9.94 -10.88
C ALA A 121 7.46 -8.81 -10.24
N SER A 122 7.94 -7.84 -11.02
CA SER A 122 8.73 -6.70 -10.49
C SER A 122 7.89 -5.71 -9.67
N MET A 123 6.56 -5.70 -9.85
CA MET A 123 5.64 -4.86 -9.10
C MET A 123 5.00 -5.53 -7.87
N ARG A 124 5.25 -6.82 -7.64
CA ARG A 124 4.82 -7.50 -6.39
C ARG A 124 5.36 -6.83 -5.14
N GLY A 125 6.60 -6.33 -5.17
CA GLY A 125 7.17 -5.57 -4.04
C GLY A 125 6.44 -4.26 -3.73
N PHE A 126 5.68 -3.73 -4.69
CA PHE A 126 4.82 -2.56 -4.53
C PHE A 126 3.38 -2.93 -4.19
N GLN A 127 3.03 -4.20 -4.10
CA GLN A 127 1.70 -4.62 -3.67
C GLN A 127 1.49 -4.11 -2.25
N ALA A 128 0.44 -3.32 -2.08
CA ALA A 128 -0.05 -2.98 -0.76
C ALA A 128 -0.51 -4.26 -0.07
N LEU A 129 -0.09 -4.48 1.17
CA LEU A 129 -0.82 -5.42 2.00
C LEU A 129 -2.25 -4.91 2.14
N PRO A 130 -3.27 -5.79 2.11
CA PRO A 130 -4.61 -5.40 2.47
C PRO A 130 -4.51 -4.75 3.84
N ALA A 131 -5.00 -3.52 3.95
CA ALA A 131 -4.84 -2.80 5.20
C ALA A 131 -5.43 -3.62 6.35
N PRO A 132 -4.90 -3.46 7.58
CA PRO A 132 -5.52 -4.04 8.75
C PRO A 132 -7.02 -3.69 8.74
N GLY A 133 -7.89 -4.68 8.59
CA GLY A 133 -9.34 -4.45 8.49
C GLY A 133 -9.99 -4.83 7.16
N ALA A 134 -9.23 -4.92 6.07
CA ALA A 134 -9.81 -5.15 4.74
C ALA A 134 -10.13 -6.63 4.47
N THR A 135 -9.41 -7.54 5.15
CA THR A 135 -9.65 -8.98 5.03
C THR A 135 -10.89 -9.34 5.85
N PRO A 136 -11.93 -9.92 5.23
CA PRO A 136 -13.15 -10.31 5.94
C PRO A 136 -12.84 -11.27 7.09
N TRP A 137 -13.59 -11.14 8.19
CA TRP A 137 -13.32 -11.88 9.43
C TRP A 137 -13.22 -13.40 9.22
N TRP A 138 -14.03 -13.97 8.33
CA TRP A 138 -14.05 -15.42 8.08
C TRP A 138 -12.79 -15.90 7.36
N GLN A 139 -12.18 -15.06 6.52
CA GLN A 139 -10.88 -15.36 5.91
C GLN A 139 -9.75 -15.25 6.93
N VAL A 140 -9.77 -14.24 7.81
CA VAL A 140 -8.76 -14.08 8.87
C VAL A 140 -8.80 -15.25 9.85
N LEU A 141 -10.00 -15.68 10.26
CA LEU A 141 -10.24 -16.80 11.17
C LEU A 141 -10.15 -18.18 10.48
N GLN A 142 -10.05 -18.23 9.15
CA GLN A 142 -10.14 -19.47 8.37
C GLN A 142 -11.38 -20.29 8.74
N ALA A 143 -12.53 -19.61 8.84
CA ALA A 143 -13.82 -20.15 9.23
C ALA A 143 -14.84 -19.93 8.10
N ALA A 144 -16.00 -20.59 8.20
CA ALA A 144 -17.12 -20.29 7.32
C ALA A 144 -17.70 -18.90 7.65
N GLU A 145 -18.22 -18.20 6.64
CA GLU A 145 -18.93 -16.93 6.84
C GLU A 145 -20.16 -17.09 7.75
N THR A 146 -20.73 -18.30 7.80
CA THR A 146 -21.86 -18.69 8.65
C THR A 146 -21.44 -19.32 9.98
N ALA A 147 -20.16 -19.25 10.35
CA ALA A 147 -19.66 -19.88 11.58
C ALA A 147 -20.41 -19.36 12.82
N THR A 148 -20.70 -20.28 13.72
CA THR A 148 -21.30 -20.00 15.03
C THR A 148 -20.29 -19.31 15.96
N ALA A 149 -20.78 -18.64 17.00
CA ALA A 149 -19.91 -18.03 18.01
C ALA A 149 -18.90 -19.02 18.62
N ALA A 150 -19.29 -20.29 18.81
CA ALA A 150 -18.40 -21.33 19.31
C ALA A 150 -17.27 -21.68 18.32
N GLU A 151 -17.57 -21.76 17.02
CA GLU A 151 -16.60 -22.03 15.97
C GLU A 151 -15.63 -20.85 15.77
N ILE A 152 -16.13 -19.62 15.89
CA ILE A 152 -15.34 -18.38 15.86
C ILE A 152 -14.32 -18.36 17.00
N GLU A 153 -14.74 -18.69 18.22
CA GLU A 153 -13.84 -18.76 19.39
C GLU A 153 -12.80 -19.88 19.27
N ALA A 154 -13.22 -21.05 18.76
CA ALA A 154 -12.30 -22.16 18.54
C ALA A 154 -11.23 -21.81 17.50
N ALA A 155 -11.63 -21.18 16.39
CA ALA A 155 -10.73 -20.70 15.34
C ALA A 155 -9.75 -19.64 15.87
N PHE A 156 -10.27 -18.67 16.65
CA PHE A 156 -9.45 -17.65 17.30
C PHE A 156 -8.37 -18.26 18.20
N ARG A 157 -8.73 -19.18 19.11
CA ARG A 157 -7.77 -19.80 20.04
C ARG A 157 -6.69 -20.61 19.32
N ARG A 158 -7.07 -21.31 18.24
CA ARG A 158 -6.12 -22.05 17.40
C ARG A 158 -5.11 -21.11 16.77
N LEU A 159 -5.58 -20.08 16.07
CA LEU A 159 -4.74 -19.13 15.36
C LEU A 159 -3.95 -18.21 16.30
N ALA A 160 -4.45 -17.90 17.49
CA ALA A 160 -3.75 -17.09 18.48
C ALA A 160 -2.43 -17.74 18.91
N ARG A 161 -2.38 -19.07 19.01
CA ARG A 161 -1.15 -19.81 19.35
C ARG A 161 -0.10 -19.74 18.25
N GLU A 162 -0.52 -19.67 16.99
CA GLU A 162 0.36 -19.58 15.82
C GLU A 162 0.83 -18.14 15.58
N ARG A 163 -0.04 -17.15 15.86
CA ARG A 163 0.19 -15.74 15.55
C ARG A 163 0.66 -14.90 16.74
N HIS A 164 0.85 -15.51 17.91
CA HIS A 164 1.36 -14.81 19.08
C HIS A 164 2.80 -14.33 18.84
N PRO A 165 3.18 -13.11 19.29
CA PRO A 165 4.56 -12.63 19.21
C PRO A 165 5.58 -13.63 19.78
N ASP A 166 5.26 -14.26 20.91
CA ASP A 166 6.12 -15.24 21.58
C ASP A 166 6.26 -16.58 20.83
N ALA A 167 5.44 -16.82 19.80
CA ALA A 167 5.43 -18.05 19.01
C ALA A 167 5.88 -17.82 17.54
N GLY A 168 6.45 -16.65 17.24
CA GLY A 168 6.94 -16.30 15.89
C GLY A 168 5.95 -15.48 15.06
N GLY A 169 4.83 -15.03 15.64
CA GLY A 169 3.93 -14.04 15.03
C GLY A 169 4.32 -12.60 15.35
N SER A 170 3.39 -11.65 15.17
CA SER A 170 3.61 -10.23 15.46
C SER A 170 2.42 -9.60 16.19
N HIS A 171 2.64 -8.44 16.81
CA HIS A 171 1.56 -7.67 17.43
C HIS A 171 0.46 -7.31 16.43
N ASP A 172 0.83 -7.01 15.18
CA ASP A 172 -0.12 -6.68 14.11
C ASP A 172 -0.96 -7.90 13.71
N MET A 173 -0.36 -9.09 13.62
CA MET A 173 -1.08 -10.34 13.35
C MET A 173 -2.10 -10.66 14.46
N MET A 174 -1.76 -10.35 15.70
CA MET A 174 -2.65 -10.54 16.84
C MET A 174 -3.77 -9.49 16.88
N ALA A 175 -3.46 -8.24 16.55
CA ALA A 175 -4.45 -7.16 16.42
C ALA A 175 -5.47 -7.46 15.31
N ASP A 176 -5.00 -7.95 14.16
CA ASP A 176 -5.82 -8.37 13.03
C ASP A 176 -6.77 -9.53 13.43
N LEU A 177 -6.24 -10.52 14.16
CA LEU A 177 -6.99 -11.66 14.67
C LEU A 177 -8.06 -11.25 15.71
N ASN A 178 -7.73 -10.33 16.61
CA ASN A 178 -8.66 -9.80 17.62
C ASN A 178 -9.83 -9.04 16.96
N ARG A 179 -9.53 -8.21 15.95
CA ARG A 179 -10.57 -7.51 15.18
C ARG A 179 -11.50 -8.52 14.50
N ALA A 180 -10.95 -9.51 13.80
CA ALA A 180 -11.75 -10.53 13.13
C ALA A 180 -12.65 -11.32 14.11
N ARG A 181 -12.16 -11.63 15.32
CA ARG A 181 -13.01 -12.23 16.36
C ARG A 181 -14.19 -11.33 16.73
N ALA A 182 -13.95 -10.03 16.94
CA ALA A 182 -15.02 -9.09 17.31
C ALA A 182 -16.08 -8.98 16.21
N GLU A 183 -15.65 -8.83 14.95
CA GLU A 183 -16.55 -8.77 13.79
C GLU A 183 -17.36 -10.06 13.60
N GLY A 184 -16.72 -11.23 13.74
CA GLY A 184 -17.39 -12.51 13.62
C GLY A 184 -18.45 -12.72 14.71
N LEU A 185 -18.15 -12.37 15.96
CA LEU A 185 -19.11 -12.50 17.05
C LEU A 185 -20.33 -11.59 16.84
N ALA A 186 -20.11 -10.35 16.42
CA ALA A 186 -21.20 -9.43 16.08
C ALA A 186 -22.07 -9.96 14.91
N ALA A 187 -21.44 -10.53 13.88
CA ALA A 187 -22.15 -11.13 12.74
C ALA A 187 -22.96 -12.38 13.14
N ALA A 188 -22.45 -13.20 14.07
CA ALA A 188 -23.16 -14.37 14.58
C ALA A 188 -24.35 -13.99 15.47
N GLU A 189 -24.23 -12.89 16.22
CA GLU A 189 -25.31 -12.34 17.05
C GLU A 189 -26.43 -11.74 16.20
N ALA A 190 -26.09 -10.97 15.16
CA ALA A 190 -27.07 -10.35 14.25
C ALA A 190 -27.92 -11.35 13.43
N ARG A 191 -27.55 -12.64 13.44
CA ARG A 191 -28.26 -13.73 12.74
C ARG A 191 -29.19 -14.54 13.66
N ARG A 192 -29.14 -14.29 14.97
CA ARG A 192 -30.04 -14.91 15.96
C ARG A 192 -31.35 -14.14 16.05
#